data_AF-A0A543G296-F1
#
_entry.id   AF-A0A543G296-F1
#
_cell.length_a   1.000
_cell.length_b   1.000
_cell.length_c   1.000
_cell.angle_alpha   90.00
_cell.angle_beta   90.00
_cell.angle_gamma   90.00
#
_symmetry.space_group_name_H-M   'P 1'
#
loop_
_entity.id
_entity.type
_entity.pdbx_description
1 polymer ?
#
loop_
_entity_poly.entity_id
_entity_poly.type
_entity_poly.pdbx_seq_one_letter_code
_entity_poly.pdbx_strand_id
1 'polypeptide(L)'
;MSKESYIGGDYIEWTGGKNEEYAKVIRISSNEQNNFTAKKEITYGKYQDPPEEEREKTDVEIVMYETDGHYSTVYLICLMLGVSEENALELAIAAENPDTDVHSETDFELDDTWSDAEYQESIHALTGGFHGVEEFFTAIKILYTSNSNITKIGELLHRLGDSYAHSKIDNIVPEDLDTYNLSEHPENEKKAIKSWKGIKGENLGEKITPWLTFFNYYMKKYPDFLTNKTTQKKALHGKDLNESLRDIYLLKPSDKYIMYGGEKIPVVGGTADHFSSDKGYPDLIYMRPDWYLTYVKNLSWILATKYKKNLNNFDIDTFKKMVKFATENKCTMKGIIDYEIAKKRNKKEVIIPVFYSNPDRFFASIDAVKNSDYYKTATEVVDNTKKYITLDSKNVVLVDKVKGSPKVNFSTGFFNTLAFKIKFE
;
A
#
# COMPACT_ATOMS: atom_id res chain seq x y z
N MET A 1 -28.57 26.23 -37.59
CA MET A 1 -27.72 27.30 -38.16
C MET A 1 -26.29 26.92 -37.84
N SER A 2 -25.51 26.52 -38.85
CA SER A 2 -24.10 26.18 -38.67
C SER A 2 -23.26 27.46 -38.60
N LYS A 3 -22.18 27.41 -37.81
CA LYS A 3 -21.18 28.47 -37.71
C LYS A 3 -19.83 27.86 -38.02
N GLU A 4 -19.14 28.43 -38.99
CA GLU A 4 -17.83 27.97 -39.44
C GLU A 4 -16.74 28.88 -38.89
N SER A 5 -15.62 28.29 -38.46
CA SER A 5 -14.42 29.04 -38.10
C SER A 5 -13.17 28.18 -38.30
N TYR A 6 -12.07 28.82 -38.68
CA TYR A 6 -10.76 28.20 -38.88
C TYR A 6 -9.82 28.61 -37.74
N ILE A 7 -9.19 27.63 -37.08
CA ILE A 7 -8.14 27.87 -36.09
C ILE A 7 -6.99 26.91 -36.40
N GLY A 8 -5.78 27.44 -36.61
CA GLY A 8 -4.57 26.62 -36.76
C GLY A 8 -4.46 25.80 -38.04
N GLY A 9 -5.28 26.07 -39.06
CA GLY A 9 -5.24 25.34 -40.35
C GLY A 9 -6.24 24.19 -40.46
N ASP A 10 -6.98 23.88 -39.39
CA ASP A 10 -8.02 22.86 -39.40
C ASP A 10 -9.43 23.47 -39.58
N TYR A 11 -10.28 22.76 -40.32
CA TYR A 11 -11.68 23.12 -40.58
C TYR A 11 -12.58 22.46 -39.54
N ILE A 12 -13.42 23.25 -38.87
CA ILE A 12 -14.41 22.76 -37.90
C ILE A 12 -15.78 23.33 -38.27
N GLU A 13 -16.73 22.44 -38.56
CA GLU A 13 -18.14 22.77 -38.77
C GLU A 13 -18.97 22.31 -37.55
N TRP A 14 -19.72 23.23 -36.96
CA TRP A 14 -20.64 22.93 -35.85
C TRP A 14 -22.06 22.77 -36.39
N THR A 15 -22.58 21.54 -36.41
CA THR A 15 -23.99 21.29 -36.73
C THR A 15 -24.79 21.06 -35.45
N GLY A 16 -25.74 21.95 -35.17
CA GLY A 16 -26.56 21.88 -33.97
C GLY A 16 -27.65 20.79 -34.10
N GLY A 17 -27.45 19.67 -33.41
CA GLY A 17 -28.44 18.62 -33.20
C GLY A 17 -28.25 17.97 -31.83
N LYS A 18 -29.34 17.75 -31.09
CA LYS A 18 -29.35 17.12 -29.76
C LYS A 18 -28.99 15.64 -29.91
N ASN A 19 -27.72 15.29 -29.70
CA ASN A 19 -27.19 14.03 -29.15
C ASN A 19 -25.66 14.11 -29.27
N GLU A 20 -24.96 13.95 -28.14
CA GLU A 20 -23.51 14.02 -28.08
C GLU A 20 -22.90 12.68 -28.52
N GLU A 21 -22.33 12.65 -29.73
CA GLU A 21 -21.40 11.60 -30.15
C GLU A 21 -19.99 12.21 -30.22
N TYR A 22 -19.06 11.67 -29.42
CA TYR A 22 -17.64 11.96 -29.54
C TYR A 22 -16.94 10.75 -30.17
N ALA A 23 -16.45 10.89 -31.39
CA ALA A 23 -15.50 9.95 -32.00
C ALA A 23 -14.12 10.60 -32.08
N LYS A 24 -13.13 10.05 -31.36
CA LYS A 24 -11.72 10.42 -31.52
C LYS A 24 -11.11 9.52 -32.57
N VAL A 25 -11.01 10.00 -33.81
CA VAL A 25 -10.28 9.31 -34.89
C VAL A 25 -8.84 9.80 -34.89
N ILE A 26 -7.90 8.93 -34.53
CA ILE A 26 -6.47 9.14 -34.79
C ILE A 26 -6.16 8.56 -36.17
N ARG A 27 -5.77 9.41 -37.13
CA ARG A 27 -5.19 8.97 -38.41
C ARG A 27 -3.68 9.15 -38.36
N ILE A 28 -2.95 8.05 -38.52
CA ILE A 28 -1.53 8.06 -38.87
C ILE A 28 -1.46 7.73 -40.35
N SER A 29 -0.94 8.63 -41.18
CA SER A 29 -0.60 8.32 -42.57
C SER A 29 0.86 7.88 -42.64
N SER A 30 1.08 6.65 -43.10
CA SER A 30 2.28 6.28 -43.83
C SER A 30 1.81 5.77 -45.18
N ASN A 31 2.46 6.25 -46.24
CA ASN A 31 2.17 5.87 -47.62
C ASN A 31 2.19 4.34 -47.78
N GLU A 32 1.03 3.70 -47.80
CA GLU A 32 0.73 2.47 -48.55
C GLU A 32 -0.74 2.07 -48.35
N GLN A 33 -1.37 1.63 -49.43
CA GLN A 33 -2.78 1.24 -49.49
C GLN A 33 -3.07 0.09 -48.54
N ASN A 34 -4.08 0.23 -47.67
CA ASN A 34 -4.89 -0.89 -47.20
C ASN A 34 -6.29 -0.41 -46.83
N ASN A 35 -7.29 -0.99 -47.48
CA ASN A 35 -8.71 -0.82 -47.17
C ASN A 35 -9.11 -1.80 -46.06
N PHE A 36 -9.66 -1.31 -44.95
CA PHE A 36 -10.41 -2.14 -44.01
C PHE A 36 -11.76 -1.50 -43.72
N THR A 37 -12.82 -2.23 -44.05
CA THR A 37 -14.21 -1.90 -43.69
C THR A 37 -14.58 -2.71 -42.46
N ALA A 38 -14.84 -2.06 -41.33
CA ALA A 38 -15.47 -2.72 -40.19
C ALA A 38 -16.99 -2.50 -40.26
N LYS A 39 -17.72 -3.56 -40.62
CA LYS A 39 -19.16 -3.70 -40.42
C LYS A 39 -19.42 -4.22 -38.99
N LYS A 40 -19.98 -3.39 -38.12
CA LYS A 40 -21.05 -3.77 -37.17
C LYS A 40 -21.54 -2.55 -36.39
N GLU A 41 -22.80 -2.17 -36.60
CA GLU A 41 -23.55 -1.38 -35.63
C GLU A 41 -23.82 -2.24 -34.39
N ILE A 42 -23.62 -1.68 -33.19
CA ILE A 42 -24.27 -2.16 -31.97
C ILE A 42 -25.06 -0.98 -31.43
N THR A 43 -26.39 -1.10 -31.45
CA THR A 43 -27.31 -0.14 -30.84
C THR A 43 -27.56 -0.56 -29.40
N TYR A 44 -27.24 0.28 -28.41
CA TYR A 44 -27.66 0.07 -27.03
C TYR A 44 -29.00 0.77 -26.79
N GLY A 45 -30.00 -0.01 -26.38
CA GLY A 45 -31.28 0.48 -25.89
C GLY A 45 -31.16 1.15 -24.52
N LYS A 46 -32.27 1.75 -24.07
CA LYS A 46 -32.38 2.47 -22.79
C LYS A 46 -31.92 1.61 -21.60
N TYR A 47 -31.17 2.25 -20.69
CA TYR A 47 -30.65 1.67 -19.45
C TYR A 47 -31.78 1.03 -18.62
N GLN A 48 -31.70 -0.29 -18.45
CA GLN A 48 -32.33 -1.02 -17.36
C GLN A 48 -31.20 -1.70 -16.58
N ASP A 49 -31.28 -1.66 -15.25
CA ASP A 49 -30.32 -2.33 -14.38
C ASP A 49 -30.16 -3.80 -14.80
N PRO A 50 -28.92 -4.33 -14.86
CA PRO A 50 -28.70 -5.69 -15.33
C PRO A 50 -29.39 -6.70 -14.41
N PRO A 51 -30.02 -7.76 -14.95
CA PRO A 51 -30.60 -8.82 -14.15
C PRO A 51 -29.51 -9.51 -13.32
N GLU A 52 -29.83 -9.73 -12.06
CA GLU A 52 -28.99 -10.41 -11.09
C GLU A 52 -29.03 -11.93 -11.35
N GLU A 53 -28.28 -12.44 -12.32
CA GLU A 53 -28.09 -13.88 -12.48
C GLU A 53 -26.66 -14.28 -12.88
N GLU A 54 -26.12 -15.18 -12.04
CA GLU A 54 -25.03 -16.14 -12.25
C GLU A 54 -23.66 -15.62 -12.73
N ARG A 55 -22.87 -15.11 -11.78
CA ARG A 55 -21.40 -15.04 -11.92
C ARG A 55 -20.82 -16.46 -11.88
N GLU A 56 -20.73 -17.09 -13.05
CA GLU A 56 -19.74 -18.14 -13.27
C GLU A 56 -18.33 -17.53 -13.08
N LYS A 57 -17.56 -18.18 -12.21
CA LYS A 57 -16.17 -17.88 -11.91
C LYS A 57 -15.32 -18.01 -13.19
N THR A 58 -14.55 -16.97 -13.50
CA THR A 58 -13.09 -16.98 -13.72
C THR A 58 -12.66 -15.58 -14.11
N ASP A 59 -11.58 -15.12 -13.48
CA ASP A 59 -10.84 -13.85 -13.66
C ASP A 59 -10.93 -12.98 -12.41
N VAL A 60 -10.15 -13.38 -11.42
CA VAL A 60 -9.78 -12.51 -10.30
C VAL A 60 -8.87 -11.45 -10.89
N GLU A 61 -9.45 -10.33 -11.31
CA GLU A 61 -8.70 -9.11 -11.56
C GLU A 61 -8.09 -8.72 -10.21
N ILE A 62 -6.78 -8.96 -10.09
CA ILE A 62 -6.06 -8.74 -8.84
C ILE A 62 -6.07 -7.25 -8.53
N VAL A 63 -6.52 -6.92 -7.31
CA VAL A 63 -6.41 -5.58 -6.72
C VAL A 63 -4.95 -5.18 -6.81
N MET A 64 -4.63 -4.20 -7.66
CA MET A 64 -3.30 -3.61 -7.70
C MET A 64 -3.20 -2.69 -6.49
N TYR A 65 -2.21 -2.97 -5.63
CA TYR A 65 -1.85 -2.28 -4.38
C TYR A 65 -2.73 -2.58 -3.15
N GLU A 66 -2.11 -3.11 -2.08
CA GLU A 66 -2.71 -3.23 -0.74
C GLU A 66 -1.93 -2.34 0.26
N THR A 67 -2.53 -1.23 0.73
CA THR A 67 -1.95 -0.38 1.79
C THR A 67 -2.21 -0.92 3.21
N ASP A 68 -2.56 -2.21 3.32
CA ASP A 68 -3.07 -2.85 4.55
C ASP A 68 -2.05 -2.83 5.70
N GLY A 69 -0.76 -2.66 5.38
CA GLY A 69 0.32 -2.52 6.34
C GLY A 69 0.40 -1.16 7.05
N HIS A 70 -0.23 -0.11 6.52
CA HIS A 70 -0.01 1.26 6.99
C HIS A 70 -1.07 1.69 8.01
N TYR A 71 -2.03 2.54 7.61
CA TYR A 71 -3.03 3.17 8.47
C TYR A 71 -3.66 2.22 9.50
N SER A 72 -4.41 1.22 9.03
CA SER A 72 -5.25 0.38 9.91
C SER A 72 -4.41 -0.54 10.79
N THR A 73 -3.29 -1.06 10.28
CA THR A 73 -2.38 -1.90 11.07
C THR A 73 -1.74 -1.11 12.20
N VAL A 74 -1.20 0.09 11.92
CA VAL A 74 -0.63 0.99 12.93
C VAL A 74 -1.70 1.36 13.97
N TYR A 75 -2.91 1.69 13.53
CA TYR A 75 -3.98 2.09 14.42
C TYR A 75 -4.38 0.97 15.38
N LEU A 76 -4.63 -0.24 14.86
CA LEU A 76 -5.05 -1.38 15.68
C LEU A 76 -3.97 -1.78 16.70
N ILE A 77 -2.70 -1.81 16.29
CA ILE A 77 -1.59 -2.13 17.21
C ILE A 77 -1.50 -1.08 18.32
N CYS A 78 -1.61 0.21 18.00
CA CYS A 78 -1.59 1.28 19.01
C CYS A 78 -2.73 1.12 20.02
N LEU A 79 -3.95 0.81 19.55
CA LEU A 79 -5.10 0.56 20.42
C LEU A 79 -4.88 -0.66 21.33
N MET A 80 -4.37 -1.77 20.78
CA MET A 80 -4.05 -2.98 21.57
C MET A 80 -2.99 -2.71 22.65
N LEU A 81 -2.01 -1.86 22.36
CA LEU A 81 -0.97 -1.46 23.32
C LEU A 81 -1.48 -0.45 24.37
N GLY A 82 -2.71 0.04 24.26
CA GLY A 82 -3.29 1.03 25.17
C GLY A 82 -2.74 2.44 24.96
N VAL A 83 -2.37 2.79 23.73
CA VAL A 83 -2.22 4.20 23.32
C VAL A 83 -3.63 4.82 23.28
N SER A 84 -3.77 6.09 23.66
CA SER A 84 -5.07 6.77 23.60
C SER A 84 -5.60 6.78 22.16
N GLU A 85 -6.92 6.72 22.01
CA GLU A 85 -7.56 6.67 20.69
C GLU A 85 -7.17 7.83 19.78
N GLU A 86 -7.08 9.05 20.35
CA GLU A 86 -6.64 10.26 19.66
C GLU A 86 -5.20 10.13 19.14
N ASN A 87 -4.23 9.80 20.01
CA ASN A 87 -2.83 9.67 19.61
C ASN A 87 -2.62 8.48 18.64
N ALA A 88 -3.39 7.40 18.83
CA ALA A 88 -3.32 6.24 17.95
C ALA A 88 -3.84 6.56 16.55
N LEU A 89 -4.91 7.36 16.45
CA LEU A 89 -5.46 7.84 15.19
C LEU A 89 -4.49 8.84 14.51
N GLU A 90 -3.97 9.80 15.27
CA GLU A 90 -3.02 10.80 14.76
C GLU A 90 -1.77 10.12 14.17
N LEU A 91 -1.26 9.11 14.86
CA LEU A 91 -0.10 8.34 14.39
C LEU A 91 -0.42 7.49 13.14
N ALA A 92 -1.63 6.92 13.07
CA ALA A 92 -2.07 6.17 11.91
C ALA A 92 -2.23 7.07 10.66
N ILE A 93 -2.84 8.25 10.82
CA ILE A 93 -2.93 9.27 9.75
C ILE A 93 -1.53 9.66 9.29
N ALA A 94 -0.62 9.94 10.23
CA ALA A 94 0.75 10.32 9.87
C ALA A 94 1.53 9.20 9.15
N ALA A 95 1.22 7.93 9.43
CA ALA A 95 1.82 6.79 8.75
C ALA A 95 1.23 6.53 7.35
N GLU A 96 -0.01 6.96 7.10
CA GLU A 96 -0.64 6.86 5.78
C GLU A 96 -0.29 8.02 4.86
N ASN A 97 0.00 9.19 5.43
CA ASN A 97 0.17 10.45 4.72
C ASN A 97 1.09 10.41 3.49
N PRO A 98 2.17 9.59 3.44
CA PRO A 98 2.94 9.48 2.20
C PRO A 98 2.13 8.94 1.02
N ASP A 99 1.26 7.94 1.23
CA ASP A 99 0.47 7.35 0.14
C ASP A 99 -0.88 8.03 -0.05
N THR A 100 -1.46 8.58 1.02
CA THR A 100 -2.83 9.08 1.00
C THR A 100 -3.05 10.19 2.03
N ASP A 101 -3.62 11.28 1.56
CA ASP A 101 -4.15 12.33 2.43
C ASP A 101 -5.53 11.91 2.98
N VAL A 102 -5.57 11.71 4.30
CA VAL A 102 -6.79 11.34 5.04
C VAL A 102 -7.47 12.58 5.58
N HIS A 103 -8.47 13.09 4.84
CA HIS A 103 -9.23 14.28 5.25
C HIS A 103 -10.30 13.96 6.30
N SER A 104 -10.84 12.74 6.29
CA SER A 104 -11.84 12.24 7.26
C SER A 104 -11.98 10.70 7.19
N GLU A 105 -12.79 10.10 8.07
CA GLU A 105 -13.13 8.65 8.01
C GLU A 105 -13.77 8.22 6.66
N THR A 106 -14.20 9.16 5.80
CA THR A 106 -14.86 8.90 4.52
C THR A 106 -14.16 9.50 3.30
N ASP A 107 -13.09 10.28 3.46
CA ASP A 107 -12.50 11.08 2.37
C ASP A 107 -10.99 10.87 2.33
N PHE A 108 -10.56 10.01 1.39
CA PHE A 108 -9.19 9.52 1.23
C PHE A 108 -8.70 9.88 -0.18
N GLU A 109 -7.72 10.76 -0.26
CA GLU A 109 -7.13 11.25 -1.50
C GLU A 109 -5.74 10.67 -1.71
N LEU A 110 -5.56 9.90 -2.78
CA LEU A 110 -4.25 9.29 -3.09
C LEU A 110 -3.20 10.34 -3.41
N ASP A 111 -1.99 10.11 -2.92
CA ASP A 111 -0.81 10.90 -3.21
C ASP A 111 0.02 10.33 -4.37
N ASP A 112 1.05 11.05 -4.81
CA ASP A 112 1.99 10.65 -5.85
C ASP A 112 3.46 10.61 -5.41
N THR A 113 3.76 10.62 -4.11
CA THR A 113 5.15 10.52 -3.59
C THR A 113 5.84 9.23 -4.01
N TRP A 114 5.08 8.15 -4.22
CA TRP A 114 5.59 6.88 -4.74
C TRP A 114 6.21 6.98 -6.14
N SER A 115 5.91 8.05 -6.89
CA SER A 115 6.49 8.32 -8.22
C SER A 115 7.76 9.18 -8.16
N ASP A 116 8.01 9.84 -7.04
CA ASP A 116 9.17 10.72 -6.84
C ASP A 116 10.39 9.92 -6.39
N ALA A 117 11.49 10.04 -7.13
CA ALA A 117 12.72 9.28 -6.89
C ALA A 117 13.34 9.51 -5.50
N GLU A 118 13.25 10.72 -4.96
CA GLU A 118 13.78 11.03 -3.62
C GLU A 118 12.92 10.37 -2.54
N TYR A 119 11.59 10.44 -2.68
CA TYR A 119 10.67 9.83 -1.73
C TYR A 119 10.64 8.30 -1.83
N GLN A 120 10.83 7.73 -3.02
CA GLN A 120 10.96 6.28 -3.19
C GLN A 120 12.06 5.69 -2.29
N GLU A 121 13.24 6.30 -2.28
CA GLU A 121 14.35 5.81 -1.46
C GLU A 121 14.22 6.19 0.02
N SER A 122 13.71 7.39 0.32
CA SER A 122 13.77 7.99 1.67
C SER A 122 12.51 7.73 2.51
N ILE A 123 11.37 7.48 1.88
CA ILE A 123 10.09 7.17 2.52
C ILE A 123 9.64 5.75 2.17
N HIS A 124 9.65 5.36 0.89
CA HIS A 124 9.05 4.08 0.46
C HIS A 124 9.98 2.86 0.49
N ALA A 125 11.16 2.98 1.10
CA ALA A 125 12.13 1.88 1.24
C ALA A 125 12.53 1.15 -0.07
N LEU A 126 12.36 1.79 -1.24
CA LEU A 126 12.76 1.26 -2.55
C LEU A 126 14.26 1.49 -2.80
N THR A 127 15.11 0.89 -1.97
CA THR A 127 16.54 1.21 -1.93
C THR A 127 17.44 0.26 -2.73
N GLY A 128 16.91 -0.88 -3.20
CA GLY A 128 17.73 -1.96 -3.75
C GLY A 128 18.68 -2.63 -2.74
N GLY A 129 18.61 -2.21 -1.47
CA GLY A 129 19.46 -2.68 -0.38
C GLY A 129 18.98 -3.99 0.24
N PHE A 130 19.33 -4.21 1.51
CA PHE A 130 18.93 -5.41 2.25
C PHE A 130 17.84 -5.08 3.26
N HIS A 131 16.77 -5.87 3.30
CA HIS A 131 15.64 -5.69 4.21
C HIS A 131 16.07 -5.52 5.66
N GLY A 132 16.92 -6.43 6.18
CA GLY A 132 17.32 -6.41 7.59
C GLY A 132 18.09 -5.14 7.97
N VAL A 133 18.78 -4.52 7.01
CA VAL A 133 19.48 -3.25 7.21
C VAL A 133 18.47 -2.10 7.23
N GLU A 134 17.54 -2.07 6.28
CA GLU A 134 16.48 -1.05 6.21
C GLU A 134 15.57 -1.09 7.44
N GLU A 135 15.12 -2.29 7.83
CA GLU A 135 14.32 -2.54 9.01
C GLU A 135 15.03 -2.02 10.27
N PHE A 136 16.29 -2.42 10.47
CA PHE A 136 17.07 -2.04 11.64
C PHE A 136 17.22 -0.52 11.76
N PHE A 137 17.68 0.15 10.70
CA PHE A 137 17.90 1.60 10.75
C PHE A 137 16.58 2.37 10.90
N THR A 138 15.52 1.93 10.25
CA THR A 138 14.20 2.56 10.35
C THR A 138 13.67 2.44 11.77
N ALA A 139 13.76 1.26 12.39
CA ALA A 139 13.37 1.05 13.78
C ALA A 139 14.17 1.93 14.77
N ILE A 140 15.50 2.02 14.60
CA ILE A 140 16.33 2.92 15.41
C ILE A 140 15.89 4.37 15.25
N LYS A 141 15.64 4.84 14.03
CA LYS A 141 15.15 6.20 13.77
C LYS A 141 13.79 6.45 14.45
N ILE A 142 12.86 5.49 14.39
CA ILE A 142 11.56 5.59 15.09
C ILE A 142 11.77 5.79 16.59
N LEU A 143 12.63 4.98 17.20
CA LEU A 143 12.87 5.00 18.65
C LEU A 143 13.52 6.30 19.14
N TYR A 144 14.37 6.93 18.32
CA TYR A 144 15.07 8.17 18.69
C TYR A 144 14.39 9.46 18.22
N THR A 145 13.46 9.42 17.27
CA THR A 145 12.67 10.61 16.91
C THR A 145 11.81 11.06 18.08
N SER A 146 11.85 12.35 18.43
CA SER A 146 11.01 12.94 19.49
C SER A 146 9.54 12.61 19.29
N ASN A 147 8.82 12.25 20.37
CA ASN A 147 7.37 12.00 20.34
C ASN A 147 6.57 13.24 19.92
N SER A 148 7.14 14.44 19.99
CA SER A 148 6.52 15.67 19.49
C SER A 148 6.58 15.81 17.96
N ASN A 149 7.37 14.99 17.27
CA ASN A 149 7.51 15.03 15.81
C ASN A 149 6.75 13.86 15.18
N ILE A 150 5.42 13.94 15.24
CA ILE A 150 4.51 12.87 14.82
C ILE A 150 4.61 12.63 13.32
N THR A 151 4.70 13.67 12.50
CA THR A 151 4.92 13.56 11.05
C THR A 151 6.13 12.69 10.74
N LYS A 152 7.28 12.97 11.36
CA LYS A 152 8.49 12.17 11.09
C LYS A 152 8.38 10.73 11.60
N ILE A 153 7.68 10.51 12.71
CA ILE A 153 7.42 9.16 13.19
C ILE A 153 6.52 8.42 12.20
N GLY A 154 5.47 9.07 11.70
CA GLY A 154 4.56 8.57 10.68
C GLY A 154 5.30 8.11 9.43
N GLU A 155 6.11 8.99 8.81
CA GLU A 155 6.95 8.66 7.66
C GLU A 155 7.86 7.44 7.91
N LEU A 156 8.40 7.29 9.13
CA LEU A 156 9.25 6.16 9.47
C LEU A 156 8.46 4.88 9.72
N LEU A 157 7.24 4.97 10.25
CA LEU A 157 6.34 3.83 10.40
C LEU A 157 5.86 3.33 9.03
N HIS A 158 5.56 4.26 8.14
CA HIS A 158 5.30 4.00 6.72
C HIS A 158 6.48 3.24 6.10
N ARG A 159 7.69 3.84 6.14
CA ARG A 159 8.92 3.21 5.66
C ARG A 159 9.15 1.81 6.24
N LEU A 160 8.79 1.59 7.50
CA LEU A 160 8.91 0.28 8.12
C LEU A 160 7.93 -0.71 7.48
N GLY A 161 6.67 -0.35 7.24
CA GLY A 161 5.72 -1.17 6.49
C GLY A 161 6.25 -1.51 5.10
N ASP A 162 6.68 -0.50 4.36
CA ASP A 162 7.28 -0.64 3.03
C ASP A 162 8.55 -1.48 3.01
N SER A 163 9.34 -1.49 4.10
CA SER A 163 10.50 -2.38 4.17
C SER A 163 10.10 -3.86 4.10
N TYR A 164 8.90 -4.21 4.57
CA TYR A 164 8.37 -5.58 4.49
C TYR A 164 7.64 -5.85 3.19
N ALA A 165 6.81 -4.91 2.74
CA ALA A 165 6.09 -4.98 1.47
C ALA A 165 7.09 -5.10 0.30
N HIS A 166 8.05 -4.18 0.23
CA HIS A 166 9.06 -4.11 -0.83
C HIS A 166 10.28 -5.02 -0.60
N SER A 167 10.09 -6.21 -0.01
CA SER A 167 11.13 -7.24 0.08
C SER A 167 10.98 -8.32 -1.00
N LYS A 168 12.06 -8.61 -1.74
CA LYS A 168 12.22 -9.74 -2.66
C LYS A 168 12.75 -10.96 -1.91
N ILE A 169 12.36 -12.18 -2.30
CA ILE A 169 12.96 -13.42 -1.78
C ILE A 169 14.15 -13.83 -2.64
N ASP A 170 15.32 -14.06 -2.05
CA ASP A 170 16.47 -14.72 -2.71
C ASP A 170 16.34 -16.25 -2.82
N ASN A 171 15.11 -16.74 -2.89
CA ASN A 171 14.80 -18.11 -3.32
C ASN A 171 14.29 -18.12 -4.76
N ILE A 172 14.08 -16.94 -5.34
CA ILE A 172 13.89 -16.75 -6.77
C ILE A 172 15.27 -16.42 -7.33
N VAL A 173 15.83 -17.33 -8.12
CA VAL A 173 17.10 -17.05 -8.81
C VAL A 173 16.88 -15.81 -9.68
N PRO A 174 17.81 -14.85 -9.78
CA PRO A 174 17.60 -13.64 -10.57
C PRO A 174 17.15 -13.89 -12.01
N GLU A 175 17.58 -14.99 -12.62
CA GLU A 175 17.12 -15.43 -13.95
C GLU A 175 15.63 -15.85 -14.00
N ASP A 176 15.04 -16.21 -12.86
CA ASP A 176 13.64 -16.58 -12.73
C ASP A 176 12.74 -15.37 -12.39
N LEU A 177 13.27 -14.21 -11.98
CA LEU A 177 12.44 -13.04 -11.60
C LEU A 177 11.46 -12.64 -12.72
N ASP A 178 11.92 -12.66 -13.97
CA ASP A 178 11.07 -12.40 -15.15
C ASP A 178 10.04 -13.53 -15.38
N THR A 179 10.37 -14.77 -15.04
CA THR A 179 9.44 -15.92 -15.11
C THR A 179 8.40 -15.93 -13.99
N TYR A 180 8.63 -15.18 -12.90
CA TYR A 180 7.69 -14.98 -11.79
C TYR A 180 6.81 -13.75 -11.98
N ASN A 181 6.79 -13.14 -13.17
CA ASN A 181 5.85 -12.08 -13.55
C ASN A 181 4.41 -12.59 -13.42
N LEU A 182 3.82 -12.45 -12.22
CA LEU A 182 2.46 -12.89 -11.90
C LEU A 182 1.39 -12.08 -12.65
N SER A 183 1.76 -10.91 -13.15
CA SER A 183 0.91 -10.08 -13.98
C SER A 183 0.64 -10.72 -15.34
N GLU A 184 1.68 -11.28 -15.96
CA GLU A 184 1.59 -11.96 -17.25
C GLU A 184 1.33 -13.46 -17.09
N HIS A 185 1.67 -14.01 -15.92
CA HIS A 185 1.59 -15.44 -15.58
C HIS A 185 0.91 -15.69 -14.23
N PRO A 186 -0.40 -15.40 -14.07
CA PRO A 186 -1.13 -15.59 -12.81
C PRO A 186 -1.11 -17.05 -12.32
N GLU A 187 -0.88 -18.02 -13.19
CA GLU A 187 -0.68 -19.44 -12.84
C GLU A 187 0.51 -19.67 -11.89
N ASN A 188 1.47 -18.73 -11.83
CA ASN A 188 2.62 -18.81 -10.95
C ASN A 188 2.32 -18.41 -9.50
N GLU A 189 1.09 -17.96 -9.19
CA GLU A 189 0.67 -17.55 -7.84
C GLU A 189 1.01 -18.63 -6.79
N LYS A 190 0.73 -19.90 -7.10
CA LYS A 190 1.03 -21.02 -6.19
C LYS A 190 2.53 -21.19 -5.93
N LYS A 191 3.38 -20.92 -6.93
CA LYS A 191 4.84 -20.99 -6.79
C LYS A 191 5.33 -19.84 -5.91
N ALA A 192 4.79 -18.63 -6.11
CA ALA A 192 5.08 -17.47 -5.28
C ALA A 192 4.64 -17.67 -3.81
N ILE A 193 3.44 -18.17 -3.55
CA ILE A 193 3.01 -18.51 -2.18
C ILE A 193 3.93 -19.56 -1.56
N LYS A 194 4.35 -20.56 -2.34
CA LYS A 194 5.24 -21.62 -1.87
C LYS A 194 6.64 -21.09 -1.51
N SER A 195 7.16 -20.09 -2.22
CA SER A 195 8.49 -19.52 -1.93
C SER A 195 8.52 -18.71 -0.63
N TRP A 196 7.36 -18.14 -0.22
CA TRP A 196 7.18 -17.46 1.06
C TRP A 196 6.80 -18.38 2.22
N LYS A 197 6.36 -19.61 1.95
CA LYS A 197 5.85 -20.51 2.99
C LYS A 197 6.91 -20.85 4.03
N GLY A 198 6.62 -20.53 5.30
CA GLY A 198 7.53 -20.80 6.42
C GLY A 198 8.71 -19.83 6.53
N ILE A 199 8.81 -18.87 5.60
CA ILE A 199 9.76 -17.76 5.71
C ILE A 199 9.27 -16.83 6.81
N LYS A 200 10.13 -16.60 7.80
CA LYS A 200 9.89 -15.69 8.92
C LYS A 200 11.09 -14.77 9.03
N GLY A 201 10.84 -13.49 9.24
CA GLY A 201 11.89 -12.57 9.63
C GLY A 201 12.30 -12.82 11.08
N GLU A 202 13.38 -12.17 11.50
CA GLU A 202 13.88 -12.32 12.86
C GLU A 202 13.12 -11.42 13.84
N ASN A 203 13.13 -11.79 15.13
CA ASN A 203 12.56 -10.94 16.17
C ASN A 203 13.46 -9.72 16.39
N LEU A 204 12.96 -8.54 16.03
CA LEU A 204 13.73 -7.31 16.05
C LEU A 204 14.16 -6.91 17.47
N GLY A 205 13.36 -7.24 18.48
CA GLY A 205 13.66 -6.90 19.87
C GLY A 205 14.97 -7.52 20.37
N GLU A 206 15.25 -8.77 19.99
CA GLU A 206 16.49 -9.46 20.37
C GLU A 206 17.71 -8.86 19.66
N LYS A 207 17.56 -8.44 18.40
CA LYS A 207 18.62 -7.76 17.63
C LYS A 207 18.89 -6.35 18.13
N ILE A 208 17.85 -5.54 18.34
CA ILE A 208 17.97 -4.11 18.60
C ILE A 208 18.30 -3.81 20.05
N THR A 209 17.86 -4.62 21.02
CA THR A 209 18.09 -4.33 22.45
C THR A 209 19.58 -4.15 22.81
N PRO A 210 20.53 -4.98 22.33
CA PRO A 210 21.96 -4.73 22.48
C PRO A 210 22.39 -3.38 21.89
N TRP A 211 21.87 -3.01 20.71
CA TRP A 211 22.17 -1.73 20.07
C TRP A 211 21.58 -0.53 20.81
N LEU A 212 20.39 -0.63 21.39
CA LEU A 212 19.85 0.41 22.26
C LEU A 212 20.72 0.63 23.48
N THR A 213 21.20 -0.47 24.09
CA THR A 213 22.15 -0.39 25.21
C THR A 213 23.44 0.30 24.78
N PHE A 214 23.97 -0.09 23.62
CA PHE A 214 25.16 0.49 23.01
C PHE A 214 24.98 1.99 22.72
N PHE A 215 23.90 2.37 22.03
CA PHE A 215 23.60 3.76 21.68
C PHE A 215 23.38 4.62 22.91
N ASN A 216 22.61 4.15 23.90
CA ASN A 216 22.41 4.88 25.15
C ASN A 216 23.73 5.12 25.89
N TYR A 217 24.64 4.13 25.91
CA TYR A 217 25.98 4.31 26.48
C TYR A 217 26.78 5.38 25.72
N TYR A 218 26.82 5.31 24.38
CA TYR A 218 27.60 6.25 23.58
C TYR A 218 26.99 7.65 23.50
N MET A 219 25.68 7.79 23.46
CA MET A 219 25.01 9.11 23.52
C MET A 219 25.19 9.77 24.89
N LYS A 220 25.25 9.00 25.98
CA LYS A 220 25.60 9.54 27.30
C LYS A 220 27.04 10.07 27.34
N LYS A 221 27.96 9.40 26.63
CA LYS A 221 29.38 9.76 26.57
C LYS A 221 29.67 10.86 25.53
N TYR A 222 28.95 10.84 24.42
CA TYR A 222 29.05 11.75 23.28
C TYR A 222 27.64 12.08 22.78
N PRO A 223 27.04 13.20 23.22
CA PRO A 223 25.66 13.55 22.89
C PRO A 223 25.36 13.66 21.39
N ASP A 224 26.37 13.90 20.56
CA ASP A 224 26.28 14.00 19.10
C ASP A 224 26.59 12.68 18.36
N PHE A 225 26.71 11.55 19.08
CA PHE A 225 27.16 10.28 18.50
C PHE A 225 26.34 9.84 17.28
N LEU A 226 25.01 9.99 17.29
CA LEU A 226 24.17 9.54 16.17
C LEU A 226 24.31 10.41 14.91
N THR A 227 24.78 11.65 15.04
CA THR A 227 24.82 12.62 13.93
C THR A 227 26.23 13.00 13.49
N ASN A 228 27.25 12.74 14.31
CA ASN A 228 28.63 13.13 14.03
C ASN A 228 29.51 11.93 13.64
N LYS A 229 29.81 11.80 12.34
CA LYS A 229 30.67 10.72 11.81
C LYS A 229 32.07 10.71 12.42
N THR A 230 32.64 11.86 12.77
CA THR A 230 33.96 11.94 13.42
C THR A 230 33.89 11.34 14.83
N THR A 231 32.84 11.66 15.58
CA THR A 231 32.56 11.07 16.89
C THR A 231 32.34 9.56 16.78
N GLN A 232 31.57 9.11 15.77
CA GLN A 232 31.38 7.69 15.49
C GLN A 232 32.71 6.99 15.23
N LYS A 233 33.54 7.50 14.31
CA LYS A 233 34.86 6.94 13.99
C LYS A 233 35.79 6.87 15.19
N LYS A 234 35.74 7.86 16.09
CA LYS A 234 36.50 7.82 17.35
C LYS A 234 35.99 6.72 18.30
N ALA A 235 34.67 6.52 18.36
CA ALA A 235 34.02 5.55 19.24
C ALA A 235 34.04 4.11 18.69
N LEU A 236 34.10 3.94 17.37
CA LEU A 236 33.98 2.67 16.64
C LEU A 236 35.28 2.29 15.93
N HIS A 237 36.43 2.63 16.52
CA HIS A 237 37.75 2.19 16.05
C HIS A 237 38.04 2.48 14.57
N GLY A 238 37.66 3.68 14.10
CA GLY A 238 37.93 4.17 12.75
C GLY A 238 36.78 3.99 11.76
N LYS A 239 35.74 3.24 12.13
CA LYS A 239 34.53 3.04 11.31
C LYS A 239 33.39 3.95 11.74
N ASP A 240 32.54 4.37 10.83
CA ASP A 240 31.27 4.98 11.18
C ASP A 240 30.21 3.92 11.53
N LEU A 241 29.05 4.36 12.01
CA LEU A 241 28.00 3.44 12.45
C LEU A 241 27.48 2.58 11.29
N ASN A 242 27.38 3.15 10.08
CA ASN A 242 26.92 2.42 8.90
C ASN A 242 27.94 1.35 8.49
N GLU A 243 29.22 1.71 8.43
CA GLU A 243 30.32 0.78 8.16
C GLU A 243 30.33 -0.38 9.17
N SER A 244 30.16 -0.09 10.47
CA SER A 244 30.17 -1.11 11.53
C SER A 244 28.96 -2.05 11.48
N LEU A 245 27.78 -1.53 11.13
CA LEU A 245 26.56 -2.33 11.02
C LEU A 245 26.56 -3.20 9.77
N ARG A 246 27.11 -2.68 8.66
CA ARG A 246 27.33 -3.45 7.43
C ARG A 246 28.17 -4.70 7.69
N ASP A 247 29.27 -4.56 8.44
CA ASP A 247 30.13 -5.70 8.77
C ASP A 247 29.45 -6.78 9.63
N ILE A 248 28.43 -6.40 10.42
CA ILE A 248 27.72 -7.32 11.32
C ILE A 248 26.55 -8.02 10.61
N TYR A 249 25.86 -7.30 9.71
CA TYR A 249 24.60 -7.75 9.10
C TYR A 249 24.69 -8.13 7.62
N LEU A 250 25.87 -8.07 6.99
CA LEU A 250 26.05 -8.45 5.58
C LEU A 250 26.85 -9.74 5.37
N LEU A 251 27.05 -10.56 6.41
CA LEU A 251 27.96 -11.71 6.34
C LEU A 251 27.30 -13.06 6.05
N LYS A 252 25.96 -13.21 6.01
CA LYS A 252 25.32 -14.54 5.84
C LYS A 252 24.22 -14.63 4.77
N PRO A 253 24.15 -15.77 4.06
CA PRO A 253 23.00 -16.23 3.27
C PRO A 253 21.63 -16.31 3.97
N SER A 254 21.46 -15.86 5.21
CA SER A 254 20.12 -15.65 5.79
C SER A 254 19.65 -14.20 5.61
N ASP A 255 20.57 -13.31 5.21
CA ASP A 255 20.42 -11.85 5.07
C ASP A 255 19.93 -11.46 3.67
N LYS A 256 19.36 -12.41 2.93
CA LYS A 256 19.20 -12.35 1.47
C LYS A 256 17.93 -11.66 0.97
N TYR A 257 17.15 -11.03 1.83
CA TYR A 257 15.96 -10.30 1.34
C TYR A 257 16.40 -8.97 0.75
N ILE A 258 16.34 -8.87 -0.58
CA ILE A 258 16.76 -7.69 -1.34
C ILE A 258 15.54 -6.77 -1.47
N MET A 259 15.71 -5.49 -1.21
CA MET A 259 14.67 -4.50 -1.42
C MET A 259 14.41 -4.27 -2.92
N TYR A 260 13.19 -3.93 -3.32
CA TYR A 260 12.98 -3.36 -4.66
C TYR A 260 13.74 -2.03 -4.81
N GLY A 261 13.97 -1.61 -6.06
CA GLY A 261 14.65 -0.34 -6.37
C GLY A 261 16.15 -0.43 -6.65
N GLY A 262 16.65 -1.64 -6.97
CA GLY A 262 18.04 -1.83 -7.41
C GLY A 262 18.32 -1.26 -8.80
N GLU A 263 17.32 -1.23 -9.67
CA GLU A 263 17.41 -0.64 -11.01
C GLU A 263 16.61 0.68 -11.08
N LYS A 264 17.28 1.75 -11.54
CA LYS A 264 16.67 3.08 -11.69
C LYS A 264 16.37 3.36 -13.16
N ILE A 265 15.22 3.97 -13.45
CA ILE A 265 14.89 4.45 -14.78
C ILE A 265 15.77 5.67 -15.09
N PRO A 266 16.63 5.63 -16.12
CA PRO A 266 17.63 6.68 -16.38
C PRO A 266 17.06 8.08 -16.64
N VAL A 267 15.80 8.18 -17.08
CA VAL A 267 15.18 9.44 -17.52
C VAL A 267 14.36 10.11 -16.41
N VAL A 268 13.78 9.32 -15.50
CA VAL A 268 12.87 9.82 -14.46
C VAL A 268 13.50 9.71 -13.06
N GLY A 269 14.63 9.00 -12.92
CA GLY A 269 15.34 8.79 -11.66
C GLY A 269 14.65 7.82 -10.69
N GLY A 270 13.35 7.62 -10.84
CA GLY A 270 12.55 6.65 -10.08
C GLY A 270 12.77 5.20 -10.54
N THR A 271 12.33 4.28 -9.70
CA THR A 271 12.34 2.84 -9.90
C THR A 271 10.95 2.43 -10.38
N ALA A 272 10.88 1.60 -11.43
CA ALA A 272 9.64 0.95 -11.86
C ALA A 272 9.62 -0.54 -11.54
N ASP A 273 10.67 -1.05 -10.89
CA ASP A 273 10.81 -2.46 -10.50
C ASP A 273 9.51 -3.02 -9.91
N HIS A 274 8.88 -2.30 -8.98
CA HIS A 274 7.61 -2.72 -8.36
C HIS A 274 6.39 -2.63 -9.30
N PHE A 275 6.38 -1.65 -10.21
CA PHE A 275 5.28 -1.42 -11.14
C PHE A 275 5.28 -2.41 -12.32
N SER A 276 6.46 -2.75 -12.83
CA SER A 276 6.62 -3.58 -14.04
C SER A 276 6.89 -5.06 -13.77
N SER A 277 7.52 -5.44 -12.65
CA SER A 277 7.87 -6.85 -12.41
C SER A 277 6.75 -7.66 -11.77
N ASP A 278 5.96 -7.04 -10.87
CA ASP A 278 4.94 -7.77 -10.11
C ASP A 278 3.72 -6.94 -9.67
N LYS A 279 3.40 -5.80 -10.30
CA LYS A 279 2.10 -5.08 -10.12
C LYS A 279 1.57 -4.96 -8.66
N GLY A 280 2.44 -4.80 -7.66
CA GLY A 280 1.99 -4.73 -6.25
C GLY A 280 1.64 -6.06 -5.58
N TYR A 281 1.94 -7.22 -6.18
CA TYR A 281 1.85 -8.54 -5.52
C TYR A 281 2.65 -8.66 -4.20
N PRO A 282 3.72 -7.89 -3.95
CA PRO A 282 4.42 -7.93 -2.67
C PRO A 282 3.60 -7.49 -1.45
N ASP A 283 2.56 -6.71 -1.71
CA ASP A 283 1.69 -6.13 -0.69
C ASP A 283 0.57 -7.09 -0.26
N LEU A 284 0.35 -8.16 -1.03
CA LEU A 284 -0.75 -9.10 -0.79
C LEU A 284 -0.48 -9.98 0.44
N ILE A 285 -1.11 -9.64 1.56
CA ILE A 285 -0.92 -10.32 2.85
C ILE A 285 -1.23 -11.82 2.73
N TYR A 286 -2.23 -12.18 1.93
CA TYR A 286 -2.65 -13.57 1.75
C TYR A 286 -1.55 -14.43 1.12
N MET A 287 -0.61 -13.83 0.38
CA MET A 287 0.53 -14.52 -0.23
C MET A 287 1.72 -14.68 0.73
N ARG A 288 1.86 -13.76 1.70
CA ARG A 288 3.01 -13.67 2.61
C ARG A 288 2.58 -13.64 4.09
N PRO A 289 1.72 -14.56 4.56
CA PRO A 289 1.07 -14.44 5.86
C PRO A 289 2.05 -14.45 7.04
N ASP A 290 3.06 -15.32 7.02
CA ASP A 290 4.09 -15.40 8.06
C ASP A 290 4.99 -14.15 8.09
N TRP A 291 5.21 -13.52 6.93
CA TRP A 291 6.01 -12.31 6.78
C TRP A 291 5.28 -11.10 7.36
N TYR A 292 4.00 -10.92 7.01
CA TYR A 292 3.15 -9.88 7.60
C TYR A 292 3.01 -10.05 9.12
N LEU A 293 2.85 -11.28 9.63
CA LEU A 293 2.83 -11.51 11.08
C LEU A 293 4.17 -11.20 11.76
N THR A 294 5.28 -11.24 11.02
CA THR A 294 6.59 -10.79 11.53
C THR A 294 6.62 -9.27 11.63
N TYR A 295 6.19 -8.56 10.57
CA TYR A 295 6.01 -7.11 10.57
C TYR A 295 5.18 -6.65 11.78
N VAL A 296 4.00 -7.23 11.97
CA VAL A 296 3.11 -6.89 13.09
C VAL A 296 3.79 -7.05 14.45
N LYS A 297 4.56 -8.13 14.66
CA LYS A 297 5.31 -8.34 15.91
C LYS A 297 6.39 -7.28 16.09
N ASN A 298 7.19 -7.01 15.07
CA ASN A 298 8.29 -6.07 15.15
C ASN A 298 7.77 -4.64 15.33
N LEU A 299 6.71 -4.25 14.61
CA LEU A 299 6.00 -2.98 14.80
C LEU A 299 5.43 -2.86 16.22
N SER A 300 4.77 -3.89 16.74
CA SER A 300 4.22 -3.87 18.11
C SER A 300 5.31 -3.67 19.17
N TRP A 301 6.48 -4.29 19.00
CA TRP A 301 7.62 -4.10 19.88
C TRP A 301 8.20 -2.68 19.79
N ILE A 302 8.35 -2.13 18.58
CA ILE A 302 8.84 -0.75 18.37
C ILE A 302 7.89 0.25 19.04
N LEU A 303 6.59 0.16 18.78
CA LEU A 303 5.59 1.06 19.35
C LEU A 303 5.50 0.92 20.88
N ALA A 304 5.53 -0.30 21.40
CA ALA A 304 5.55 -0.54 22.84
C ALA A 304 6.79 0.10 23.49
N THR A 305 7.96 -0.06 22.89
CA THR A 305 9.21 0.52 23.38
C THR A 305 9.17 2.05 23.32
N LYS A 306 8.78 2.63 22.18
CA LYS A 306 8.74 4.09 21.95
C LYS A 306 7.79 4.80 22.92
N TYR A 307 6.61 4.25 23.13
CA TYR A 307 5.56 4.85 23.96
C TYR A 307 5.52 4.27 25.37
N LYS A 308 6.53 3.49 25.77
CA LYS A 308 6.65 2.86 27.10
C LYS A 308 5.38 2.09 27.49
N LYS A 309 4.80 1.36 26.55
CA LYS A 309 3.63 0.50 26.76
C LYS A 309 4.06 -0.93 27.08
N ASN A 310 3.14 -1.69 27.68
CA ASN A 310 3.37 -3.08 28.00
C ASN A 310 3.05 -3.97 26.79
N LEU A 311 4.08 -4.63 26.24
CA LEU A 311 3.91 -5.53 25.10
C LEU A 311 2.99 -6.73 25.42
N ASN A 312 2.82 -7.11 26.69
CA ASN A 312 1.90 -8.18 27.08
C ASN A 312 0.42 -7.83 26.82
N ASN A 313 0.10 -6.57 26.58
CA ASN A 313 -1.25 -6.15 26.20
C ASN A 313 -1.54 -6.44 24.71
N PHE A 314 -0.50 -6.68 23.91
CA PHE A 314 -0.63 -6.91 22.48
C PHE A 314 -1.16 -8.32 22.19
N ASP A 315 -2.30 -8.39 21.50
CA ASP A 315 -2.95 -9.64 21.09
C ASP A 315 -2.61 -9.99 19.64
N ILE A 316 -1.55 -10.79 19.47
CA ILE A 316 -1.17 -11.31 18.15
C ILE A 316 -2.19 -12.30 17.59
N ASP A 317 -3.03 -12.94 18.42
CA ASP A 317 -3.98 -13.95 17.96
C ASP A 317 -5.14 -13.32 17.17
N THR A 318 -5.53 -12.07 17.50
CA THR A 318 -6.42 -11.27 16.63
C THR A 318 -5.83 -11.16 15.21
N PHE A 319 -4.54 -10.82 15.06
CA PHE A 319 -3.91 -10.73 13.74
C PHE A 319 -3.80 -12.08 13.03
N LYS A 320 -3.44 -13.16 13.75
CA LYS A 320 -3.42 -14.52 13.16
C LYS A 320 -4.78 -14.92 12.59
N LYS A 321 -5.88 -14.55 13.27
CA LYS A 321 -7.24 -14.80 12.81
C LYS A 321 -7.54 -14.04 11.51
N MET A 322 -7.22 -12.75 11.45
CA MET A 322 -7.41 -11.93 10.24
C MET A 322 -6.59 -12.46 9.07
N VAL A 323 -5.30 -12.74 9.28
CA VAL A 323 -4.39 -13.29 8.26
C VAL A 323 -4.88 -14.64 7.76
N LYS A 324 -5.32 -15.53 8.66
CA LYS A 324 -5.90 -16.82 8.26
C LYS A 324 -7.10 -16.63 7.34
N PHE A 325 -8.02 -15.73 7.69
CA PHE A 325 -9.18 -15.43 6.85
C PHE A 325 -8.76 -14.89 5.47
N ALA A 326 -7.85 -13.92 5.44
CA ALA A 326 -7.32 -13.34 4.21
C ALA A 326 -6.67 -14.39 3.31
N THR A 327 -5.87 -15.30 3.88
CA THR A 327 -5.27 -16.45 3.16
C THR A 327 -6.31 -17.40 2.61
N GLU A 328 -7.33 -17.77 3.39
CA GLU A 328 -8.38 -18.71 2.97
C GLU A 328 -9.30 -18.13 1.88
N ASN A 329 -9.51 -16.80 1.89
CA ASN A 329 -10.40 -16.10 0.96
C ASN A 329 -9.66 -15.37 -0.16
N LYS A 330 -8.32 -15.37 -0.15
CA LYS A 330 -7.44 -14.63 -1.07
C LYS A 330 -7.87 -13.17 -1.22
N CYS A 331 -7.88 -12.45 -0.11
CA CYS A 331 -8.33 -11.06 -0.08
C CYS A 331 -7.46 -10.17 0.80
N THR A 332 -7.59 -8.87 0.55
CA THR A 332 -7.12 -7.78 1.40
C THR A 332 -7.69 -7.88 2.82
N MET A 333 -6.91 -7.43 3.80
CA MET A 333 -7.34 -7.23 5.18
C MET A 333 -7.92 -5.84 5.45
N LYS A 334 -7.98 -4.94 4.46
CA LYS A 334 -8.74 -3.69 4.53
C LYS A 334 -10.18 -3.97 4.92
N GLY A 335 -10.77 -3.13 5.76
CA GLY A 335 -12.09 -3.36 6.33
C GLY A 335 -12.19 -4.46 7.39
N ILE A 336 -11.42 -5.55 7.27
CA ILE A 336 -11.28 -6.58 8.31
C ILE A 336 -10.56 -6.01 9.53
N ILE A 337 -9.43 -5.32 9.30
CA ILE A 337 -8.71 -4.61 10.37
C ILE A 337 -9.58 -3.49 10.94
N ASP A 338 -10.29 -2.74 10.09
CA ASP A 338 -11.17 -1.65 10.52
C ASP A 338 -12.34 -2.14 11.37
N TYR A 339 -12.84 -3.35 11.11
CA TYR A 339 -13.82 -4.01 11.96
C TYR A 339 -13.23 -4.39 13.32
N GLU A 340 -12.01 -4.93 13.38
CA GLU A 340 -11.34 -5.19 14.68
C GLU A 340 -11.02 -3.89 15.44
N ILE A 341 -10.69 -2.80 14.74
CA ILE A 341 -10.58 -1.45 15.32
C ILE A 341 -11.93 -1.01 15.90
N ALA A 342 -13.02 -1.14 15.15
CA ALA A 342 -14.36 -0.79 15.59
C ALA A 342 -14.74 -1.55 16.87
N LYS A 343 -14.46 -2.86 16.92
CA LYS A 343 -14.65 -3.69 18.12
C LYS A 343 -13.85 -3.18 19.32
N LYS A 344 -12.55 -2.88 19.15
CA LYS A 344 -11.71 -2.34 20.22
C LYS A 344 -12.22 -0.97 20.72
N ARG A 345 -12.82 -0.17 19.85
CA ARG A 345 -13.46 1.12 20.17
C ARG A 345 -14.91 0.99 20.64
N ASN A 346 -15.45 -0.21 20.79
CA ASN A 346 -16.87 -0.48 21.10
C ASN A 346 -17.85 0.19 20.11
N LYS A 347 -17.45 0.37 18.86
CA LYS A 347 -18.32 0.82 17.77
C LYS A 347 -19.06 -0.38 17.16
N LYS A 348 -20.29 -0.13 16.69
CA LYS A 348 -21.15 -1.11 15.99
C LYS A 348 -21.22 -0.88 14.48
N GLU A 349 -20.28 -0.09 13.98
CA GLU A 349 -20.18 0.24 12.56
C GLU A 349 -18.72 0.34 12.15
N VAL A 350 -18.46 -0.01 10.89
CA VAL A 350 -17.18 0.16 10.20
C VAL A 350 -17.41 0.95 8.91
N ILE A 351 -16.47 1.83 8.58
CA ILE A 351 -16.49 2.66 7.38
C ILE A 351 -15.42 2.15 6.42
N ILE A 352 -15.82 1.88 5.18
CA ILE A 352 -14.92 1.51 4.09
C ILE A 352 -14.89 2.69 3.10
N PRO A 353 -13.85 3.52 3.09
CA PRO A 353 -13.75 4.66 2.19
C PRO A 353 -13.53 4.21 0.74
N VAL A 354 -14.05 5.00 -0.20
CA VAL A 354 -13.76 4.91 -1.63
C VAL A 354 -12.69 5.96 -1.94
N PHE A 355 -11.52 5.49 -2.35
CA PHE A 355 -10.38 6.35 -2.63
C PHE A 355 -10.62 7.13 -3.93
N TYR A 356 -9.95 8.26 -4.06
CA TYR A 356 -9.94 9.06 -5.30
C TYR A 356 -8.57 9.71 -5.49
N SER A 357 -8.30 10.18 -6.71
CA SER A 357 -7.14 11.02 -7.00
C SER A 357 -7.60 12.43 -7.39
N ASN A 358 -6.84 13.44 -6.99
CA ASN A 358 -7.03 14.80 -7.47
C ASN A 358 -6.33 14.98 -8.84
N PRO A 359 -6.97 15.56 -9.87
CA PRO A 359 -6.35 15.83 -11.17
C PRO A 359 -5.02 16.57 -11.11
N ASP A 360 -4.78 17.36 -10.06
CA ASP A 360 -3.51 18.07 -9.86
C ASP A 360 -2.35 17.15 -9.47
N ARG A 361 -2.64 15.93 -8.98
CA ARG A 361 -1.67 14.86 -8.72
C ARG A 361 -1.54 13.99 -9.96
N PHE A 362 -0.56 14.34 -10.80
CA PHE A 362 -0.47 13.82 -12.17
C PHE A 362 -0.31 12.29 -12.21
N PHE A 363 0.59 11.72 -11.40
CA PHE A 363 0.84 10.28 -11.43
C PHE A 363 -0.28 9.48 -10.77
N ALA A 364 -0.82 9.95 -9.63
CA ALA A 364 -2.01 9.35 -9.00
C ALA A 364 -3.22 9.36 -9.94
N SER A 365 -3.41 10.45 -10.69
CA SER A 365 -4.48 10.54 -11.68
C SER A 365 -4.28 9.60 -12.86
N ILE A 366 -3.04 9.40 -13.33
CA ILE A 366 -2.75 8.41 -14.37
C ILE A 366 -3.06 6.99 -13.88
N ASP A 367 -2.69 6.67 -12.64
CA ASP A 367 -2.99 5.37 -12.04
C ASP A 367 -4.50 5.11 -11.95
N ALA A 368 -5.26 6.10 -11.45
CA ALA A 368 -6.71 6.07 -11.37
C ALA A 368 -7.39 5.88 -12.75
N VAL A 369 -6.77 6.32 -13.84
CA VAL A 369 -7.27 6.12 -15.21
C VAL A 369 -7.00 4.71 -15.70
N LYS A 370 -5.78 4.20 -15.48
CA LYS A 370 -5.24 3.06 -16.24
C LYS A 370 -5.29 1.74 -15.48
N ASN A 371 -5.22 1.81 -14.15
CA ASN A 371 -4.86 0.67 -13.33
C ASN A 371 -5.90 0.39 -12.23
N SER A 372 -6.52 1.43 -11.66
CA SER A 372 -7.23 1.29 -10.38
C SER A 372 -8.71 1.70 -10.46
N ASP A 373 -9.62 0.73 -10.26
CA ASP A 373 -11.04 1.00 -10.02
C ASP A 373 -11.33 1.04 -8.49
N TYR A 374 -11.13 2.20 -7.88
CA TYR A 374 -11.30 2.37 -6.42
C TYR A 374 -12.71 2.04 -5.92
N TYR A 375 -13.73 2.20 -6.74
CA TYR A 375 -15.11 1.89 -6.33
C TYR A 375 -15.34 0.37 -6.33
N LYS A 376 -14.83 -0.34 -7.34
CA LYS A 376 -14.82 -1.80 -7.35
C LYS A 376 -14.02 -2.36 -6.19
N THR A 377 -12.80 -1.86 -5.96
CA THR A 377 -11.96 -2.28 -4.82
C THR A 377 -12.69 -2.08 -3.49
N ALA A 378 -13.31 -0.93 -3.26
CA ALA A 378 -14.08 -0.68 -2.03
C ALA A 378 -15.27 -1.63 -1.89
N THR A 379 -15.93 -2.01 -2.99
CA THR A 379 -17.04 -2.98 -2.97
C THR A 379 -16.54 -4.38 -2.60
N GLU A 380 -15.40 -4.80 -3.13
CA GLU A 380 -14.76 -6.08 -2.78
C GLU A 380 -14.35 -6.12 -1.30
N VAL A 381 -13.80 -5.02 -0.78
CA VAL A 381 -13.50 -4.84 0.65
C VAL A 381 -14.76 -4.99 1.50
N VAL A 382 -15.88 -4.38 1.09
CA VAL A 382 -17.17 -4.51 1.78
C VAL A 382 -17.61 -5.98 1.84
N ASP A 383 -17.54 -6.71 0.73
CA ASP A 383 -17.96 -8.11 0.68
C ASP A 383 -17.08 -9.02 1.55
N ASN A 384 -15.76 -8.81 1.56
CA ASN A 384 -14.85 -9.56 2.41
C ASN A 384 -15.04 -9.22 3.89
N THR A 385 -15.28 -7.95 4.21
CA THR A 385 -15.58 -7.49 5.57
C THR A 385 -16.87 -8.13 6.09
N LYS A 386 -17.94 -8.17 5.29
CA LYS A 386 -19.21 -8.83 5.65
C LYS A 386 -19.03 -10.31 5.95
N LYS A 387 -18.26 -11.02 5.11
CA LYS A 387 -17.93 -12.43 5.34
C LYS A 387 -17.18 -12.62 6.67
N TYR A 388 -16.19 -11.79 6.96
CA TYR A 388 -15.44 -11.87 8.22
C TYR A 388 -16.31 -11.57 9.46
N ILE A 389 -17.17 -10.55 9.40
CA ILE A 389 -18.13 -10.23 10.48
C ILE A 389 -19.03 -11.45 10.78
N THR A 390 -19.53 -12.09 9.73
CA THR A 390 -20.41 -13.27 9.85
C THR A 390 -19.68 -14.44 10.52
N LEU A 391 -18.41 -14.67 10.18
CA LEU A 391 -17.57 -15.69 10.84
C LEU A 391 -17.29 -15.38 12.32
N ASP A 392 -17.31 -14.11 12.70
CA ASP A 392 -17.21 -13.68 14.10
C ASP A 392 -18.54 -13.83 14.87
N SER A 393 -19.51 -14.56 14.30
CA SER A 393 -20.86 -14.77 14.85
C SER A 393 -21.64 -13.47 15.09
N LYS A 394 -21.31 -12.42 14.32
CA LYS A 394 -22.01 -11.15 14.30
C LYS A 394 -22.86 -11.07 13.05
N ASN A 395 -24.02 -10.44 13.14
CA ASN A 395 -24.88 -10.26 11.98
C ASN A 395 -24.61 -8.90 11.36
N VAL A 396 -24.37 -8.88 10.04
CA VAL A 396 -24.41 -7.64 9.27
C VAL A 396 -25.87 -7.20 9.17
N VAL A 397 -26.17 -6.04 9.72
CA VAL A 397 -27.53 -5.49 9.76
C VAL A 397 -27.82 -4.66 8.53
N LEU A 398 -26.83 -3.86 8.09
CA LEU A 398 -27.03 -2.88 7.03
C LEU A 398 -25.70 -2.51 6.37
N VAL A 399 -25.76 -2.22 5.07
CA VAL A 399 -24.67 -1.62 4.30
C VAL A 399 -25.22 -0.38 3.60
N ASP A 400 -24.84 0.80 4.12
CA ASP A 400 -25.27 2.09 3.61
C ASP A 400 -24.18 2.71 2.72
N LYS A 401 -24.55 3.34 1.60
CA LYS A 401 -23.63 4.20 0.83
C LYS A 401 -23.64 5.62 1.41
N VAL A 402 -22.48 6.13 1.81
CA VAL A 402 -22.30 7.52 2.20
C VAL A 402 -22.12 8.36 0.94
N LYS A 403 -23.09 9.22 0.65
CA LYS A 403 -23.04 10.12 -0.50
C LYS A 403 -22.31 11.41 -0.16
N GLY A 404 -21.56 11.94 -1.12
CA GLY A 404 -20.94 13.25 -1.05
C GLY A 404 -20.87 13.93 -2.41
N SER A 405 -19.98 14.92 -2.52
CA SER A 405 -19.70 15.60 -3.79
C SER A 405 -19.24 14.57 -4.84
N PRO A 406 -19.64 14.72 -6.12
CA PRO A 406 -19.12 13.89 -7.18
C PRO A 406 -17.58 13.93 -7.21
N LYS A 407 -16.97 12.76 -7.16
CA LYS A 407 -15.54 12.54 -7.36
C LYS A 407 -15.35 11.92 -8.75
N VAL A 408 -14.18 12.13 -9.31
CA VAL A 408 -13.81 11.56 -10.62
C VAL A 408 -13.03 10.28 -10.37
N ASN A 409 -13.48 9.18 -10.94
CA ASN A 409 -12.66 8.02 -11.21
C ASN A 409 -12.56 7.92 -12.74
N PHE A 410 -11.38 8.07 -13.31
CA PHE A 410 -11.27 8.14 -14.76
C PHE A 410 -11.53 6.80 -15.47
N SER A 411 -11.50 5.67 -14.74
CA SER A 411 -11.88 4.35 -15.27
C SER A 411 -13.41 4.15 -15.30
N THR A 412 -14.12 4.57 -14.25
CA THR A 412 -15.58 4.32 -14.08
C THR A 412 -16.47 5.58 -14.22
N GLY A 413 -15.87 6.74 -14.44
CA GLY A 413 -16.55 8.04 -14.58
C GLY A 413 -16.76 8.76 -13.25
N PHE A 414 -17.88 9.48 -13.13
CA PHE A 414 -18.21 10.19 -11.89
C PHE A 414 -18.91 9.26 -10.91
N PHE A 415 -18.46 9.27 -9.66
CA PHE A 415 -19.13 8.59 -8.56
C PHE A 415 -19.40 9.57 -7.42
N ASN A 416 -20.48 9.37 -6.67
CA ASN A 416 -20.83 10.20 -5.52
C ASN A 416 -20.78 9.45 -4.19
N THR A 417 -20.37 8.18 -4.21
CA THR A 417 -20.22 7.36 -3.00
C THR A 417 -18.82 7.57 -2.45
N LEU A 418 -18.73 8.26 -1.30
CA LEU A 418 -17.45 8.51 -0.63
C LEU A 418 -17.01 7.31 0.21
N ALA A 419 -17.96 6.56 0.76
CA ALA A 419 -17.68 5.40 1.58
C ALA A 419 -18.88 4.45 1.66
N PHE A 420 -18.64 3.26 2.16
CA PHE A 420 -19.65 2.31 2.61
C PHE A 420 -19.63 2.23 4.13
N LYS A 421 -20.80 2.27 4.76
CA LYS A 421 -20.97 2.11 6.20
C LYS A 421 -21.62 0.74 6.44
N ILE A 422 -20.90 -0.16 7.11
CA ILE A 422 -21.39 -1.49 7.48
C ILE A 422 -21.75 -1.47 8.96
N LYS A 423 -23.02 -1.73 9.30
CA LYS A 423 -23.50 -1.86 10.68
C LYS A 423 -23.63 -3.33 11.08
N PHE A 424 -23.25 -3.66 12.30
CA PHE A 424 -23.25 -5.03 12.82
C PHE A 424 -23.71 -5.12 14.28
N GLU A 425 -24.29 -6.28 14.64
CA GLU A 425 -24.84 -6.57 15.98
C GLU A 425 -24.16 -7.72 16.69
#